data_AF-A0A6I8MFH1-F1
#
_entry.id   AF-A0A6I8MFH1-F1
#
_cell.length_a   1.000
_cell.length_b   1.000
_cell.length_c   1.000
_cell.angle_alpha   90.00
_cell.angle_beta   90.00
_cell.angle_gamma   90.00
#
_symmetry.space_group_name_H-M   'P 1'
#
loop_
_entity.id
_entity.type
_entity.pdbx_description
1 polymer ?
#
loop_
_entity_poly.entity_id
_entity_poly.type
_entity_poly.pdbx_seq_one_letter_code
_entity_poly.pdbx_strand_id
1 'polypeptide(L)' 'MGLAEIKARAEKEREEAARLAAAAQASTHDLAVAMRNAGMTVRDMGTVLGVSYQRAQKLAAS' A
#
# COMPACT_ATOMS: atom_id res chain seq x y z
N MET A 1 16.49 -22.79 -19.83
CA MET A 1 15.08 -22.41 -19.65
C MET A 1 14.47 -22.10 -21.00
N GLY A 2 13.33 -22.69 -21.31
CA GLY A 2 12.56 -22.39 -22.53
C GLY A 2 11.70 -21.13 -22.39
N LEU A 3 11.29 -20.53 -23.51
CA LEU A 3 10.43 -19.33 -23.52
C LEU A 3 9.13 -19.52 -22.73
N ALA A 4 8.54 -20.72 -22.77
CA ALA A 4 7.35 -21.06 -22.00
C ALA A 4 7.58 -20.99 -20.48
N GLU A 5 8.75 -21.45 -20.02
CA GLU A 5 9.12 -21.40 -18.59
C GLU A 5 9.37 -19.97 -18.13
N ILE A 6 10.02 -19.15 -18.98
CA ILE A 6 10.24 -17.72 -18.71
C ILE A 6 8.91 -16.98 -18.60
N LYS A 7 7.96 -17.24 -19.52
CA LYS A 7 6.63 -16.64 -19.48
C LYS A 7 5.87 -17.04 -18.21
N ALA A 8 5.82 -18.34 -17.88
CA ALA A 8 5.11 -18.83 -16.70
C ALA A 8 5.71 -18.26 -15.40
N ARG A 9 7.03 -18.10 -15.34
CA ARG A 9 7.70 -17.44 -14.21
C ARG A 9 7.30 -15.96 -14.10
N ALA A 10 7.33 -15.22 -15.21
CA ALA A 10 6.95 -13.81 -15.22
C ALA A 10 5.49 -13.59 -14.80
N GLU A 11 4.58 -14.48 -15.20
CA GLU A 11 3.17 -14.43 -14.78
C GLU A 11 3.03 -14.66 -13.27
N LYS A 12 3.72 -15.66 -12.71
CA LYS A 12 3.73 -15.90 -11.26
C LYS A 12 4.29 -14.73 -10.46
N GLU A 13 5.42 -14.18 -10.89
CA GLU A 13 6.03 -13.01 -10.23
C GLU A 13 5.10 -11.79 -10.27
N ARG A 14 4.36 -11.61 -11.37
CA ARG A 14 3.37 -10.54 -11.50
C ARG A 14 2.17 -10.74 -10.57
N GLU A 15 1.65 -11.95 -10.46
CA GLU A 15 0.55 -12.28 -9.53
C GLU A 15 0.96 -12.08 -8.07
N GLU A 16 2.18 -12.49 -7.71
CA GLU A 16 2.71 -12.30 -6.38
C GLU A 16 2.92 -10.81 -6.06
N ALA A 17 3.51 -10.05 -7.00
CA ALA A 17 3.65 -8.60 -6.86
C ALA A 17 2.29 -7.90 -6.68
N ALA A 18 1.27 -8.30 -7.44
CA ALA A 18 -0.07 -7.75 -7.29
C ALA A 18 -0.68 -8.06 -5.91
N ARG A 19 -0.48 -9.29 -5.41
CA ARG A 19 -0.94 -9.69 -4.07
C ARG A 19 -0.24 -8.90 -2.97
N LEU A 20 1.08 -8.78 -3.04
CA LEU A 20 1.87 -8.03 -2.06
C LEU A 20 1.53 -6.54 -2.09
N ALA A 21 1.31 -5.96 -3.27
CA ALA A 21 0.87 -4.58 -3.41
C ALA A 21 -0.51 -4.35 -2.77
N ALA A 22 -1.47 -5.26 -2.99
CA ALA A 22 -2.79 -5.17 -2.37
C ALA A 22 -2.71 -5.27 -0.84
N ALA A 23 -1.91 -6.22 -0.31
CA ALA A 23 -1.70 -6.37 1.12
C ALA A 23 -1.04 -5.11 1.73
N ALA A 24 0.01 -4.57 1.10
CA ALA A 24 0.68 -3.36 1.56
C ALA A 24 -0.27 -2.15 1.57
N GLN A 25 -1.16 -2.05 0.58
CA GLN A 25 -2.15 -0.99 0.54
C GLN A 25 -3.19 -1.11 1.67
N ALA A 26 -3.67 -2.32 1.97
CA ALA A 26 -4.55 -2.57 3.11
C ALA A 26 -3.87 -2.21 4.44
N SER A 27 -2.62 -2.65 4.66
CA SER A 27 -1.88 -2.32 5.88
C SER A 27 -1.62 -0.82 6.04
N THR A 28 -1.33 -0.12 4.95
CA THR A 28 -1.16 1.34 4.96
C THR A 28 -2.46 2.06 5.34
N HIS A 29 -3.59 1.57 4.85
CA HIS A 29 -4.90 2.08 5.21
C HIS A 29 -5.21 1.87 6.69
N ASP A 30 -5.02 0.64 7.19
CA ASP A 30 -5.30 0.31 8.60
C ASP A 30 -4.44 1.16 9.56
N LEU A 31 -3.18 1.38 9.20
CA LEU A 31 -2.30 2.28 9.93
C LEU A 31 -2.81 3.73 9.92
N ALA A 32 -3.24 4.24 8.76
CA ALA A 32 -3.79 5.60 8.66
C ALA A 32 -5.05 5.77 9.54
N VAL A 33 -5.95 4.78 9.53
CA VAL A 33 -7.14 4.78 10.39
C VAL A 33 -6.75 4.76 11.87
N ALA A 34 -5.81 3.90 12.26
CA ALA A 34 -5.34 3.82 13.65
C ALA A 34 -4.72 5.15 14.12
N MET A 35 -3.91 5.81 13.28
CA MET A 35 -3.29 7.10 13.60
C MET A 35 -4.34 8.21 13.76
N ARG A 36 -5.35 8.24 12.88
CA ARG A 36 -6.48 9.17 13.01
C ARG A 36 -7.25 8.94 14.31
N ASN A 37 -7.53 7.69 14.65
CA ASN A 37 -8.22 7.33 15.90
C ASN A 37 -7.41 7.69 17.14
N ALA A 38 -6.08 7.68 17.04
CA ALA A 38 -5.18 8.20 18.07
C ALA A 38 -5.12 9.74 18.14
N GLY A 39 -5.92 10.46 17.35
CA GLY A 39 -6.00 11.92 17.34
C GLY A 39 -4.91 12.61 16.53
N MET A 40 -4.16 11.88 15.71
CA MET A 40 -3.09 12.46 14.89
C MET A 40 -3.65 13.34 13.78
N THR A 41 -2.97 14.44 13.48
CA THR A 41 -3.36 15.32 12.37
C THR A 41 -3.00 14.68 11.02
N VAL A 42 -3.79 14.98 9.98
CA VAL A 42 -3.53 14.50 8.61
C VAL A 42 -2.13 14.90 8.10
N ARG A 43 -1.60 16.04 8.57
CA ARG A 43 -0.25 16.51 8.24
C ARG A 43 0.82 15.59 8.82
N ASP A 44 0.71 15.25 10.10
CA ASP A 44 1.68 14.37 10.77
C ASP A 44 1.59 12.95 10.21
N MET A 45 0.37 12.51 9.91
CA MET A 45 0.14 11.24 9.22
C MET A 45 0.86 11.16 7.88
N GLY A 46 0.81 12.21 7.06
CA GLY A 46 1.55 12.26 5.78
C GLY A 46 3.06 12.12 5.97
N THR A 47 3.61 12.73 7.02
CA THR A 47 5.05 12.65 7.34
C THR A 47 5.44 11.22 7.73
N VAL A 48 4.67 10.58 8.62
CA VAL A 48 4.95 9.21 9.09
C VAL A 48 4.74 8.17 7.98
N LEU A 49 3.69 8.33 7.17
CA LEU A 49 3.39 7.43 6.06
C LEU A 49 4.31 7.67 4.84
N GLY A 50 5.09 8.75 4.83
CA GLY A 50 5.94 9.12 3.70
C GLY A 50 5.14 9.51 2.45
N VAL A 51 3.94 10.05 2.62
CA VAL A 51 3.04 10.41 1.51
C VAL A 51 2.61 11.88 1.59
N SER A 52 2.14 12.41 0.46
CA SER A 52 1.61 13.77 0.43
C SER A 52 0.39 13.92 1.36
N TYR A 53 0.15 15.15 1.81
CA TYR A 53 -1.04 15.49 2.62
C TYR A 53 -2.35 15.01 1.98
N GLN A 54 -2.50 15.20 0.65
CA GLN A 54 -3.69 14.75 -0.08
C GLN A 54 -3.88 13.22 -0.03
N ARG A 55 -2.77 12.46 -0.10
CA ARG A 55 -2.82 11.00 -0.01
C ARG A 55 -3.15 10.56 1.42
N ALA A 56 -2.55 11.18 2.44
CA ALA A 56 -2.87 10.92 3.84
C ALA A 56 -4.34 11.20 4.15
N GLN A 57 -4.89 12.30 3.61
CA GLN A 57 -6.30 12.64 3.75
C GLN A 57 -7.21 11.56 3.17
N LYS A 58 -6.91 11.06 1.96
CA LYS A 58 -7.69 9.98 1.33
C LYS A 58 -7.64 8.68 2.13
N LEU A 59 -6.44 8.30 2.60
CA LEU A 59 -6.24 7.10 3.42
C LEU A 59 -6.99 7.18 4.76
N ALA A 60 -7.11 8.37 5.34
CA ALA A 60 -7.77 8.58 6.65
C ALA A 60 -9.29 8.78 6.56
N ALA A 61 -9.82 9.12 5.37
CA ALA A 61 -11.22 9.46 5.14
C ALA A 61 -12.08 8.27 4.67
N SER A 62 -11.46 7.11 4.53
CA SER A 62 -12.12 5.85 4.13
C SER A 62 -12.69 5.13 5.35
#